data_AF-A0A936T1K4-F1
#
_entry.id   AF-A0A936T1K4-F1
#
_cell.length_a   1.000
_cell.length_b   1.000
_cell.length_c   1.000
_cell.angle_alpha   90.00
_cell.angle_beta   90.00
_cell.angle_gamma   90.00
#
_symmetry.space_group_name_H-M   'P 1'
#
loop_
_entity.id
_entity.type
_entity.pdbx_description
1 polymer ?
#
loop_
_entity_poly.entity_id
_entity_poly.type
_entity_poly.pdbx_seq_one_letter_code
_entity_poly.pdbx_strand_id
1 'polypeptide(L)'
;MPNNRPPNFDHEATLEELAGVGKNRRFDEVIDDEEFEDIQVICKRGDEEIPLAKPSRAFYFGDRNLYDQEAKRFDQEEKSRILNTDQFRGNLQVFEELNRACQRGFVIPFVGAGMSKSAGLPEWREYLLGLCDDAGLSREAIRERLETQSDYEGAMNDIIQRLTLNRLSVILKEASRYQKPSQAR
;
A
#
# COMPACT_ATOMS: atom_id res chain seq x y z
N MET A 1 -58.37 11.80 -7.14
CA MET A 1 -57.60 12.33 -8.28
C MET A 1 -56.13 12.38 -7.86
N PRO A 2 -55.22 11.62 -8.51
CA PRO A 2 -53.80 11.73 -8.21
C PRO A 2 -53.32 13.14 -8.60
N ASN A 3 -52.57 13.76 -7.70
CA ASN A 3 -52.10 15.14 -7.82
C ASN A 3 -51.04 15.21 -8.93
N ASN A 4 -51.45 15.60 -10.13
CA ASN A 4 -50.64 15.60 -11.35
C ASN A 4 -49.70 16.83 -11.45
N ARG A 5 -49.32 17.42 -10.31
CA ARG A 5 -48.36 18.53 -10.33
C ARG A 5 -46.96 17.96 -10.55
N PRO A 6 -46.26 18.34 -11.63
CA PRO A 6 -44.86 17.96 -11.78
C PRO A 6 -44.08 18.49 -10.57
N PRO A 7 -43.18 17.69 -9.96
CA PRO A 7 -42.29 18.20 -8.93
C PRO A 7 -41.51 19.39 -9.49
N ASN A 8 -41.58 20.52 -8.79
CA ASN A 8 -40.78 21.69 -9.12
C ASN A 8 -39.35 21.39 -8.68
N PHE A 9 -38.44 21.21 -9.63
CA PHE A 9 -37.01 21.09 -9.36
C PHE A 9 -36.43 22.50 -9.41
N ASP A 10 -35.87 22.99 -8.30
CA ASP A 10 -35.03 24.18 -8.33
C ASP A 10 -33.84 23.90 -9.26
N HIS A 11 -33.77 24.64 -10.37
CA HIS A 11 -32.98 24.26 -11.54
C HIS A 11 -31.50 24.63 -11.49
N GLU A 12 -31.01 25.22 -10.41
CA GLU A 12 -29.63 25.69 -10.33
C GLU A 12 -28.93 25.14 -9.10
N ALA A 13 -28.24 24.00 -9.28
CA ALA A 13 -27.19 23.60 -8.36
C ALA A 13 -26.15 24.73 -8.32
N THR A 14 -25.94 25.30 -7.15
CA THR A 14 -24.97 26.38 -6.94
C THR A 14 -23.55 25.89 -7.26
N LEU A 15 -22.65 26.82 -7.64
CA LEU A 15 -21.24 26.48 -7.90
C LEU A 15 -20.57 25.78 -6.70
N GLU A 16 -21.03 26.06 -5.48
CA GLU A 16 -20.58 25.41 -4.24
C GLU A 16 -21.09 23.96 -4.10
N GLU A 17 -22.28 23.65 -4.61
CA GLU A 17 -22.84 22.29 -4.65
C GLU A 17 -22.19 21.44 -5.75
N LEU A 18 -21.86 22.04 -6.89
CA LEU A 18 -21.06 21.38 -7.93
C LEU A 18 -19.62 21.11 -7.47
N ALA A 19 -19.07 21.94 -6.56
CA ALA A 19 -17.77 21.75 -5.94
C ALA A 19 -17.79 20.80 -4.72
N GLY A 20 -18.97 20.39 -4.25
CA GLY A 20 -19.14 19.42 -3.16
C GLY A 20 -18.94 17.97 -3.60
N VAL A 21 -19.37 17.65 -4.83
CA VAL A 21 -19.10 16.37 -5.50
C VAL A 21 -17.58 16.25 -5.70
N GLY A 22 -16.98 15.17 -5.22
CA GLY A 22 -15.52 14.96 -5.24
C GLY A 22 -14.79 15.32 -3.95
N LYS A 23 -15.45 15.89 -2.93
CA LYS A 23 -14.84 16.08 -1.60
C LYS A 23 -14.48 14.74 -0.95
N ASN A 24 -15.32 13.71 -1.15
CA ASN A 24 -15.10 12.37 -0.63
C ASN A 24 -14.74 11.43 -1.78
N ARG A 25 -13.71 11.78 -2.57
CA ARG A 25 -13.37 11.09 -3.82
C ARG A 25 -13.27 9.56 -3.70
N ARG A 26 -12.69 9.04 -2.62
CA ARG A 26 -12.59 7.58 -2.39
C ARG A 26 -13.97 6.94 -2.20
N PHE A 27 -14.86 7.62 -1.50
CA PHE A 27 -16.24 7.19 -1.33
C PHE A 27 -17.00 7.26 -2.65
N ASP A 28 -16.85 8.36 -3.41
CA ASP A 28 -17.45 8.51 -4.75
C ASP A 28 -17.01 7.38 -5.69
N GLU A 29 -15.72 7.04 -5.69
CA GLU A 29 -15.15 5.94 -6.49
C GLU A 29 -15.76 4.59 -6.13
N VAL A 30 -16.02 4.34 -4.84
CA VAL A 30 -16.64 3.09 -4.36
C VAL A 30 -18.13 3.01 -4.70
N ILE A 31 -18.85 4.13 -4.56
CA ILE A 31 -20.29 4.17 -4.89
C ILE A 31 -20.54 4.10 -6.40
N ASP A 32 -19.60 4.61 -7.21
CA ASP A 32 -19.64 4.49 -8.66
C ASP A 32 -19.17 3.10 -9.17
N ASP A 33 -18.65 2.24 -8.29
CA ASP A 33 -18.24 0.88 -8.63
C ASP A 33 -19.43 -0.08 -8.59
N GLU A 34 -19.75 -0.69 -9.74
CA GLU A 34 -20.88 -1.61 -9.88
C GLU A 34 -20.68 -2.94 -9.13
N GLU A 35 -19.43 -3.28 -8.75
CA GLU A 35 -19.11 -4.50 -8.00
C GLU A 35 -19.20 -4.29 -6.47
N PHE A 36 -19.38 -3.06 -5.99
CA PHE A 36 -19.49 -2.79 -4.56
C PHE A 36 -20.92 -3.06 -4.05
N GLU A 37 -21.06 -4.07 -3.19
CA GLU A 37 -22.37 -4.54 -2.73
C GLU A 37 -22.88 -3.84 -1.46
N ASP A 38 -21.99 -3.26 -0.64
CA ASP A 38 -22.39 -2.76 0.68
C ASP A 38 -23.27 -1.51 0.60
N ILE A 39 -23.05 -0.65 -0.40
CA ILE A 39 -23.83 0.57 -0.61
C ILE A 39 -24.12 0.74 -2.10
N GLN A 40 -25.40 0.72 -2.46
CA GLN A 40 -25.86 0.88 -3.83
C GLN A 40 -26.89 2.00 -3.95
N VAL A 41 -26.79 2.78 -5.04
CA VAL A 41 -27.73 3.86 -5.35
C VAL A 41 -28.37 3.56 -6.68
N ILE A 42 -29.63 3.12 -6.63
CA ILE A 42 -30.39 2.62 -7.77
C ILE A 42 -31.59 3.51 -8.06
N CYS A 43 -31.96 3.61 -9.34
CA CYS A 43 -33.26 4.15 -9.73
C CYS A 43 -34.25 2.98 -9.85
N LYS A 44 -35.32 3.00 -9.06
CA LYS A 44 -36.37 1.98 -9.13
C LYS A 44 -37.58 2.50 -9.92
N ARG A 45 -38.02 1.75 -10.94
CA ARG A 45 -39.24 2.03 -11.72
C ARG A 45 -40.16 0.80 -11.68
N GLY A 46 -41.12 0.81 -10.76
CA GLY A 46 -41.94 -0.37 -10.49
C GLY A 46 -41.08 -1.48 -9.91
N ASP A 47 -41.01 -2.63 -10.59
CA ASP A 47 -40.16 -3.77 -10.23
C ASP A 47 -38.81 -3.77 -10.96
N GLU A 48 -38.57 -2.82 -11.86
CA GLU A 48 -37.30 -2.69 -12.58
C GLU A 48 -36.31 -1.82 -11.81
N GLU A 49 -35.08 -2.32 -11.70
CA GLU A 49 -33.92 -1.58 -11.20
C GLU A 49 -33.11 -1.07 -12.39
N ILE A 50 -32.98 0.26 -12.47
CA ILE A 50 -32.29 0.94 -13.55
C ILE A 50 -30.95 1.44 -12.98
N PRO A 51 -29.81 0.97 -13.52
CA PRO A 51 -28.50 1.42 -13.06
C PRO A 51 -28.30 2.90 -13.40
N LEU A 52 -27.69 3.62 -12.48
CA LEU A 52 -27.36 5.03 -12.66
C LEU A 52 -25.95 5.16 -13.24
N ALA A 53 -25.76 6.03 -14.23
CA ALA A 53 -24.44 6.26 -14.82
C ALA A 53 -23.43 6.90 -13.83
N LYS A 54 -23.94 7.63 -12.83
CA LYS A 54 -23.18 8.24 -11.73
C LYS A 54 -23.93 8.14 -10.41
N PRO A 55 -23.90 6.96 -9.75
CA PRO A 55 -24.60 6.73 -8.50
C PRO A 55 -24.17 7.69 -7.37
N SER A 56 -22.88 8.01 -7.24
CA SER A 56 -22.36 8.94 -6.21
C SER A 56 -22.97 10.33 -6.30
N ARG A 57 -23.04 10.85 -7.54
CA ARG A 57 -23.61 12.17 -7.82
C ARG A 57 -25.12 12.17 -7.58
N ALA A 58 -25.82 11.12 -7.99
CA ALA A 58 -27.24 10.98 -7.72
C ALA A 58 -27.54 10.89 -6.21
N PHE A 59 -26.67 10.20 -5.45
CA PHE A 59 -26.76 10.15 -4.00
C PHE A 59 -26.59 11.53 -3.38
N TYR A 60 -25.52 12.24 -3.75
CA TYR A 60 -25.20 13.57 -3.23
C TYR A 60 -26.35 14.58 -3.40
N PHE A 61 -26.94 14.62 -4.61
CA PHE A 61 -28.04 15.54 -4.89
C PHE A 61 -29.40 15.03 -4.42
N GLY A 62 -29.58 13.72 -4.29
CA GLY A 62 -30.81 13.11 -3.81
C GLY A 62 -31.01 13.26 -2.30
N ASP A 63 -29.97 12.99 -1.52
CA ASP A 63 -29.94 13.22 -0.07
C ASP A 63 -28.51 13.52 0.40
N ARG A 64 -28.19 14.81 0.45
CA ARG A 64 -26.88 15.29 0.88
C ARG A 64 -26.55 14.91 2.33
N ASN A 65 -27.54 14.89 3.22
CA ASN A 65 -27.30 14.59 4.64
C ASN A 65 -26.98 13.12 4.84
N LEU A 66 -27.68 12.23 4.14
CA LEU A 66 -27.39 10.80 4.16
C LEU A 66 -26.05 10.50 3.48
N TYR A 67 -25.78 11.12 2.33
CA TYR A 67 -24.48 11.02 1.67
C TYR A 67 -23.32 11.41 2.61
N ASP A 68 -23.41 12.55 3.30
CA ASP A 68 -22.36 13.02 4.20
C ASP A 68 -22.20 12.11 5.43
N GLN A 69 -23.26 11.41 5.86
CA GLN A 69 -23.20 10.43 6.93
C GLN A 69 -22.52 9.14 6.50
N GLU A 70 -22.92 8.59 5.34
CA GLU A 70 -22.32 7.36 4.82
C GLU A 70 -20.86 7.56 4.40
N ALA A 71 -20.51 8.71 3.82
CA ALA A 71 -19.12 9.03 3.52
C ALA A 71 -18.25 9.06 4.79
N LYS A 72 -18.75 9.66 5.88
CA LYS A 72 -18.04 9.65 7.17
C LYS A 72 -17.91 8.25 7.76
N ARG A 73 -18.95 7.43 7.61
CA ARG A 73 -18.96 6.04 8.09
C ARG A 73 -17.92 5.21 7.33
N PHE A 74 -17.93 5.31 6.01
CA PHE A 74 -16.95 4.69 5.13
C PHE A 74 -15.51 5.07 5.52
N ASP A 75 -15.24 6.36 5.74
CA ASP A 75 -13.91 6.82 6.15
C ASP A 75 -13.48 6.25 7.51
N GLN A 76 -14.41 6.13 8.47
CA GLN A 76 -14.15 5.56 9.79
C GLN A 76 -13.85 4.06 9.71
N GLU A 77 -14.63 3.32 8.92
CA GLU A 77 -14.48 1.88 8.72
C GLU A 77 -13.17 1.58 7.96
N GLU A 78 -12.86 2.33 6.91
CA GLU A 78 -11.59 2.23 6.19
C GLU A 78 -10.41 2.51 7.11
N LYS A 79 -10.49 3.55 7.94
CA LYS A 79 -9.44 3.87 8.90
C LYS A 79 -9.28 2.78 9.94
N SER A 80 -10.37 2.23 10.47
CA SER A 80 -10.37 1.09 11.39
C SER A 80 -9.68 -0.11 10.78
N ARG A 81 -10.01 -0.43 9.52
CA ARG A 81 -9.45 -1.54 8.75
C ARG A 81 -7.94 -1.35 8.50
N ILE A 82 -7.54 -0.19 7.99
CA ILE A 82 -6.13 0.12 7.69
C ILE A 82 -5.27 0.08 8.96
N LEU A 83 -5.79 0.61 10.07
CA LEU A 83 -5.09 0.62 11.35
C LEU A 83 -5.24 -0.70 12.12
N ASN A 84 -6.03 -1.65 11.60
CA ASN A 84 -6.36 -2.92 12.23
C ASN A 84 -6.73 -2.75 13.71
N THR A 85 -7.67 -1.85 13.99
CA THR A 85 -8.02 -1.49 15.37
C THR A 85 -8.74 -2.60 16.12
N ASP A 86 -9.29 -3.59 15.43
CA ASP A 86 -9.90 -4.76 16.05
C ASP A 86 -8.87 -5.60 16.82
N GLN A 87 -7.71 -5.83 16.21
CA GLN A 87 -6.59 -6.54 16.83
C GLN A 87 -5.73 -5.59 17.68
N PHE A 88 -5.48 -4.37 17.20
CA PHE A 88 -4.58 -3.40 17.81
C PHE A 88 -5.30 -2.11 18.18
N ARG A 89 -6.10 -2.18 19.25
CA ARG A 89 -6.98 -1.07 19.70
C ARG A 89 -6.26 0.27 19.95
N GLY A 90 -4.96 0.24 20.27
CA GLY A 90 -4.16 1.44 20.50
C GLY A 90 -3.72 2.18 19.22
N ASN A 91 -3.80 1.54 18.05
CA ASN A 91 -3.25 2.10 16.81
C ASN A 91 -3.94 3.41 16.40
N LEU A 92 -5.24 3.55 16.68
CA LEU A 92 -5.95 4.80 16.40
C LEU A 92 -5.35 5.97 17.17
N GLN A 93 -5.09 5.78 18.47
CA GLN A 93 -4.50 6.82 19.30
C GLN A 93 -3.08 7.18 18.83
N VAL A 94 -2.24 6.18 18.57
CA VAL A 94 -0.87 6.38 18.09
C VAL A 94 -0.86 7.13 16.75
N PHE A 95 -1.76 6.75 15.84
CA PHE A 95 -1.91 7.43 14.55
C PHE A 95 -2.33 8.90 14.73
N GLU A 96 -3.31 9.18 15.59
CA GLU A 96 -3.74 10.55 15.87
C GLU A 96 -2.65 11.41 16.50
N GLU A 97 -1.87 10.84 17.42
CA GLU A 97 -0.73 11.53 18.02
C GLU A 97 0.35 11.86 16.97
N LEU A 98 0.65 10.91 16.09
CA LEU A 98 1.56 11.12 14.96
C LEU A 98 1.03 12.20 14.00
N ASN A 99 -0.24 12.12 13.60
CA ASN A 99 -0.86 13.10 12.72
C ASN A 99 -0.77 14.52 13.30
N ARG A 100 -1.09 14.68 14.58
CA ARG A 100 -0.94 15.97 15.29
C ARG A 100 0.52 16.42 15.37
N ALA A 101 1.48 15.52 15.57
CA ALA A 101 2.90 15.85 15.59
C ALA A 101 3.38 16.34 14.21
N CYS A 102 2.95 15.68 13.13
CA CYS A 102 3.23 16.09 11.75
C CYS A 102 2.67 17.49 11.46
N GLN A 103 1.42 17.76 11.84
CA GLN A 103 0.78 19.07 11.66
C GLN A 103 1.51 20.20 12.41
N ARG A 104 2.13 19.89 13.55
CA ARG A 104 2.95 20.85 14.32
C ARG A 104 4.38 21.02 13.77
N GLY A 105 4.77 20.26 12.74
CA GLY A 105 6.12 20.28 12.19
C GLY A 105 7.18 19.68 13.12
N PHE A 106 6.79 18.85 14.09
CA PHE A 106 7.67 18.29 15.12
C PHE A 106 7.85 16.78 14.93
N VAL A 107 8.22 16.35 13.72
CA VAL A 107 8.50 14.94 13.42
C VAL A 107 9.84 14.85 12.70
N ILE A 108 10.76 14.09 13.29
CA ILE A 108 12.01 13.68 12.65
C ILE A 108 11.85 12.19 12.33
N PRO A 109 11.67 11.82 11.06
CA PRO A 109 11.45 10.42 10.69
C PRO A 109 12.74 9.62 10.83
N PHE A 110 12.64 8.44 11.43
CA PHE A 110 13.68 7.42 11.32
C PHE A 110 13.28 6.43 10.22
N VAL A 111 14.01 6.43 9.11
CA VAL A 111 13.70 5.64 7.92
C VAL A 111 14.64 4.43 7.87
N GLY A 112 14.07 3.23 8.01
CA GLY A 112 14.77 1.96 7.81
C GLY A 112 14.49 1.34 6.43
N ALA A 113 15.16 0.22 6.15
CA ALA A 113 15.04 -0.53 4.88
C ALA A 113 13.61 -1.03 4.56
N GLY A 114 12.71 -1.10 5.55
CA GLY A 114 11.30 -1.46 5.29
C GLY A 114 10.56 -0.45 4.41
N MET A 115 10.94 0.84 4.48
CA MET A 115 10.32 1.90 3.68
C MET A 115 10.69 1.82 2.19
N SER A 116 11.78 1.14 1.84
CA SER A 116 12.23 1.01 0.45
C SER A 116 11.56 -0.14 -0.31
N LYS A 117 10.78 -1.00 0.35
CA LYS A 117 10.04 -2.09 -0.31
C LYS A 117 9.07 -1.57 -1.38
N SER A 118 8.38 -0.48 -1.10
CA SER A 118 7.46 0.17 -2.06
C SER A 118 8.19 0.81 -3.25
N ALA A 119 9.49 1.05 -3.15
CA ALA A 119 10.36 1.51 -4.23
C ALA A 119 10.98 0.35 -5.04
N GLY A 120 10.54 -0.89 -4.82
CA GLY A 120 11.04 -2.07 -5.53
C GLY A 120 12.37 -2.61 -5.01
N LEU A 121 12.88 -2.09 -3.90
CA LEU A 121 14.10 -2.63 -3.28
C LEU A 121 13.77 -3.89 -2.46
N PRO A 122 14.62 -4.93 -2.52
CA PRO A 122 14.37 -6.19 -1.84
C PRO A 122 14.41 -6.02 -0.32
N GLU A 123 13.61 -6.82 0.39
CA GLU A 123 13.77 -7.00 1.82
C GLU A 123 15.08 -7.70 2.15
N TRP A 124 15.57 -7.56 3.38
CA TRP A 124 16.82 -8.18 3.84
C TRP A 124 16.90 -9.68 3.52
N ARG A 125 15.80 -10.42 3.66
CA ARG A 125 15.74 -11.84 3.30
C ARG A 125 16.05 -12.05 1.82
N GLU A 126 15.31 -11.40 0.93
CA GLU A 126 15.48 -11.57 -0.52
C GLU A 126 16.85 -11.10 -0.99
N TYR A 127 17.37 -10.03 -0.38
CA TYR A 127 18.73 -9.55 -0.64
C TYR A 127 19.78 -10.60 -0.29
N LEU A 128 19.73 -11.18 0.92
CA LEU A 128 20.68 -12.22 1.35
C LEU A 128 20.56 -13.50 0.50
N LEU A 129 19.34 -13.89 0.13
CA LEU A 129 19.12 -15.04 -0.75
C LEU A 129 19.67 -14.81 -2.15
N GLY A 130 19.63 -13.59 -2.67
CA GLY A 130 20.25 -13.22 -3.94
C GLY A 130 21.78 -13.32 -3.93
N LEU A 131 22.42 -13.18 -2.77
CA LEU A 131 23.88 -13.30 -2.63
C LEU A 131 24.37 -14.74 -2.51
N CYS A 132 23.47 -15.71 -2.30
CA CYS A 132 23.84 -17.10 -2.07
C CYS A 132 24.51 -17.74 -3.29
N ASP A 133 24.04 -17.42 -4.50
CA ASP A 133 24.59 -17.95 -5.75
C ASP A 133 26.07 -17.54 -5.92
N ASP A 134 26.38 -16.26 -5.72
CA ASP A 134 27.74 -15.73 -5.78
C ASP A 134 28.64 -16.23 -4.63
N ALA A 135 28.05 -16.49 -3.47
CA ALA A 135 28.75 -17.06 -2.31
C ALA A 135 28.99 -18.57 -2.46
N GLY A 136 28.32 -19.25 -3.39
CA GLY A 136 28.33 -20.71 -3.50
C GLY A 136 27.70 -21.39 -2.29
N LEU A 137 26.66 -20.78 -1.71
CA LEU A 137 25.89 -21.27 -0.58
C LEU A 137 24.50 -21.74 -1.06
N SER A 138 23.93 -22.76 -0.42
CA SER A 138 22.57 -23.20 -0.74
C SER A 138 21.56 -22.15 -0.29
N ARG A 139 20.80 -21.64 -1.27
CA ARG A 139 19.73 -20.67 -1.04
C ARG A 139 18.65 -21.24 -0.12
N GLU A 140 18.33 -22.51 -0.26
CA GLU A 140 17.32 -23.22 0.54
C GLU A 140 17.74 -23.32 2.01
N ALA A 141 19.00 -23.71 2.27
CA ALA A 141 19.53 -23.82 3.61
C ALA A 141 19.59 -22.46 4.32
N ILE A 142 19.98 -21.40 3.60
CA ILE A 142 19.96 -20.04 4.15
C ILE A 142 18.51 -19.57 4.38
N ARG A 143 17.57 -19.87 3.46
CA ARG A 143 16.15 -19.52 3.64
C ARG A 143 15.58 -20.15 4.92
N GLU A 144 15.79 -21.45 5.11
CA GLU A 144 15.31 -22.16 6.30
C GLU A 144 15.89 -21.56 7.59
N ARG A 145 17.18 -21.21 7.58
CA ARG A 145 17.86 -20.55 8.71
C ARG A 145 17.25 -19.18 9.01
N LEU A 146 16.99 -18.36 7.99
CA LEU A 146 16.38 -17.03 8.15
C LEU A 146 14.93 -17.12 8.67
N GLU A 147 14.15 -18.08 8.18
CA GLU A 147 12.72 -18.20 8.52
C GLU A 147 12.50 -18.88 9.87
N THR A 148 13.25 -19.94 10.18
CA THR A 148 13.05 -20.75 11.38
C THR A 148 13.81 -20.20 12.57
N GLN A 149 15.05 -19.75 12.34
CA GLN A 149 15.97 -19.35 13.42
C GLN A 149 16.11 -17.83 13.55
N SER A 150 15.59 -17.05 12.59
CA SER A 150 15.76 -15.59 12.53
C SER A 150 17.23 -15.15 12.58
N ASP A 151 18.15 -16.01 12.12
CA ASP A 151 19.59 -15.78 12.21
C ASP A 151 20.12 -14.99 10.99
N TYR A 152 19.73 -13.72 10.93
CA TYR A 152 20.14 -12.81 9.85
C TYR A 152 21.62 -12.45 9.91
N GLU A 153 22.17 -12.25 11.11
CA GLU A 153 23.55 -11.82 11.31
C GLU A 153 24.53 -12.94 10.98
N GLY A 154 24.26 -14.17 11.45
CA GLY A 154 25.09 -15.34 11.14
C GLY A 154 25.08 -15.69 9.65
N ALA A 155 23.90 -15.66 9.02
CA ALA A 155 23.79 -15.87 7.57
C ALA A 155 24.57 -14.81 6.78
N MET A 156 24.50 -13.55 7.19
CA MET A 156 25.23 -12.46 6.56
C MET A 156 26.75 -12.64 6.69
N ASN A 157 27.23 -13.01 7.88
CA ASN A 157 28.66 -13.23 8.12
C ASN A 157 29.21 -14.35 7.22
N ASP A 158 28.50 -15.47 7.11
CA ASP A 158 28.91 -16.61 6.27
C ASP A 158 28.94 -16.23 4.78
N ILE A 159 27.92 -15.50 4.31
CA ILE A 159 27.84 -14.98 2.94
C ILE A 159 29.03 -14.05 2.66
N ILE A 160 29.30 -13.07 3.53
CA ILE A 160 30.40 -12.11 3.35
C ILE A 160 31.76 -12.83 3.34
N GLN A 161 31.95 -13.78 4.24
CA GLN A 161 33.20 -14.55 4.31
C GLN A 161 33.43 -15.33 3.01
N ARG A 162 32.39 -16.00 2.49
CA ARG A 162 32.47 -16.73 1.21
C ARG A 162 32.72 -15.81 0.02
N LEU A 163 32.01 -14.70 -0.09
CA LEU A 163 32.20 -13.72 -1.17
C LEU A 163 33.63 -13.15 -1.17
N THR A 164 34.16 -12.85 0.02
CA THR A 164 35.52 -12.32 0.19
C THR A 164 36.57 -13.37 -0.22
N LEU A 165 36.42 -14.61 0.23
CA LEU A 165 37.31 -15.72 -0.13
C LEU A 165 37.29 -16.00 -1.64
N ASN A 166 36.09 -15.99 -2.26
CA ASN A 166 35.93 -16.17 -3.69
C ASN A 166 36.67 -15.07 -4.47
N ARG A 167 36.51 -13.79 -4.08
CA ARG A 167 37.25 -12.67 -4.71
C ARG A 167 38.76 -12.79 -4.57
N LEU A 168 39.26 -13.13 -3.38
CA LEU A 168 40.70 -13.32 -3.16
C LEU A 168 41.25 -14.46 -4.03
N SER A 169 40.50 -15.55 -4.19
CA SER A 169 40.90 -16.67 -5.05
C SER A 169 41.03 -16.28 -6.52
N VAL A 170 40.16 -15.40 -7.01
CA VAL A 170 40.21 -14.87 -8.37
C VAL A 170 41.46 -13.99 -8.55
N ILE A 171 41.69 -13.06 -7.62
CA ILE A 171 42.87 -12.17 -7.65
C ILE A 171 44.17 -12.99 -7.63
N LEU A 172 44.27 -14.02 -6.78
CA LEU A 172 45.45 -14.89 -6.71
C LEU A 172 45.65 -15.71 -8.00
N LYS A 173 44.56 -16.17 -8.62
CA LYS A 173 44.61 -16.85 -9.93
C LYS A 173 45.02 -15.93 -11.07
N GLU A 174 44.71 -14.64 -10.99
CA GLU A 174 45.15 -13.64 -11.96
C GLU A 174 46.63 -13.29 -11.73
N ALA A 175 47.02 -13.00 -10.49
CA ALA A 175 48.41 -12.71 -10.14
C ALA A 175 49.37 -13.85 -10.52
N SER A 176 48.97 -15.11 -10.31
CA SER A 176 49.76 -16.28 -10.70
C SER A 176 49.83 -16.51 -12.22
N ARG A 177 48.86 -16.03 -13.00
CA ARG A 177 48.95 -16.04 -14.49
C ARG A 177 49.99 -15.05 -15.00
N TYR A 178 50.16 -13.90 -14.33
CA TYR A 178 51.20 -12.91 -14.67
C TYR A 178 52.61 -13.33 -14.25
N GLN A 179 52.78 -14.38 -13.44
CA GLN A 179 54.08 -14.87 -12.96
C GLN A 179 54.64 -16.08 -13.75
N LYS A 180 53.99 -16.56 -14.81
CA LYS A 180 54.60 -17.60 -15.67
C LYS A 180 55.73 -17.00 -16.53
N PRO A 181 56.90 -17.66 -16.64
CA PRO A 181 58.18 -16.97 -16.81
C PRO A 181 58.52 -16.71 -18.27
N SER A 182 59.24 -15.61 -18.48
CA SER A 182 60.09 -15.29 -19.63
C SER A 182 61.29 -16.22 -19.80
N GLN A 183 61.12 -17.53 -19.56
CA GLN A 183 62.14 -18.54 -19.84
C GLN A 183 61.72 -19.38 -21.04
N ALA A 184 61.99 -18.85 -22.24
CA ALA A 184 62.18 -19.65 -23.43
C ALA A 184 63.20 -18.94 -24.35
N ARG A 185 64.39 -19.54 -24.37
CA ARG A 185 65.53 -19.38 -25.29
C ARG A 185 66.52 -18.24 -25.01
#